data_AF-A0A5W8WV79-F1
#
_entry.id   AF-A0A5W8WV79-F1
#
_cell.length_a   1.000
_cell.length_b   1.000
_cell.length_c   1.000
_cell.angle_alpha   90.00
_cell.angle_beta   90.00
_cell.angle_gamma   90.00
#
_symmetry.space_group_name_H-M   'P 1'
#
loop_
_entity.id
_entity.type
_entity.pdbx_description
1 polymer ?
#
loop_
_entity_poly.entity_id
_entity_poly.type
_entity_poly.pdbx_seq_one_letter_code
_entity_poly.pdbx_strand_id
1 'polypeptide(L)' 'MRPNITIIIPEPYLPLDEYCRRTGTNKETARNLIEYGKLPIKPKGKQKKGLVEVNMAALTIQALSECDISLNA' A
#
# COMPACT_ATOMS: atom_id res chain seq x y z
N MET A 1 -13.97 -16.21 24.52
CA MET A 1 -14.27 -15.32 23.37
C MET A 1 -12.93 -14.91 22.78
N ARG A 2 -12.68 -15.11 21.48
CA ARG A 2 -11.48 -14.57 20.83
C ARG A 2 -11.83 -13.14 20.37
N PRO A 3 -11.10 -12.10 20.80
CA PRO A 3 -11.38 -10.75 20.36
C PRO A 3 -11.13 -10.64 18.85
N ASN A 4 -12.07 -10.04 18.13
CA ASN A 4 -11.95 -9.74 16.71
C ASN A 4 -11.80 -8.22 16.53
N ILE A 5 -10.82 -7.82 15.70
CA ILE A 5 -10.63 -6.42 15.30
C ILE A 5 -10.98 -6.32 13.82
N THR A 6 -11.88 -5.39 13.48
CA THR A 6 -12.22 -5.08 12.10
C THR A 6 -11.52 -3.80 11.68
N ILE A 7 -10.63 -3.89 10.69
CA ILE A 7 -9.93 -2.74 10.11
C ILE A 7 -10.55 -2.43 8.75
N ILE A 8 -10.99 -1.19 8.55
CA ILE A 8 -11.57 -0.73 7.30
C ILE A 8 -10.53 0.12 6.58
N ILE A 9 -10.20 -0.26 5.34
CA ILE A 9 -9.29 0.49 4.47
C ILE A 9 -10.16 1.14 3.38
N PRO A 10 -10.60 2.40 3.57
CA PRO A 10 -11.59 3.03 2.69
C PRO A 10 -11.07 3.24 1.26
N GLU A 11 -9.76 3.45 1.12
CA GLU A 11 -9.08 3.65 -0.16
C GLU A 11 -7.94 2.62 -0.30
N PRO A 12 -8.26 1.37 -0.71
CA PRO A 12 -7.25 0.30 -0.81
C PRO A 12 -6.22 0.58 -1.91
N TYR A 13 -6.57 1.40 -2.90
CA TYR A 13 -5.69 1.91 -3.94
C TYR A 13 -5.71 3.43 -3.95
N LEU A 14 -4.53 4.04 -3.93
CA LEU A 14 -4.38 5.49 -3.88
C LEU A 14 -3.46 5.98 -5.01
N PRO A 15 -3.83 6.99 -5.80
CA PRO A 15 -2.93 7.55 -6.79
C PRO A 15 -1.59 7.96 -6.16
N LEU A 16 -0.47 7.72 -6.85
CA LEU A 16 0.87 7.98 -6.32
C LEU A 16 1.03 9.42 -5.80
N ASP A 17 0.44 10.39 -6.49
CA ASP A 17 0.47 11.79 -6.08
C ASP A 17 -0.23 12.04 -4.75
N GLU A 18 -1.38 11.40 -4.54
CA GLU A 18 -2.13 11.54 -3.29
C GLU A 18 -1.43 10.79 -2.15
N TYR A 19 -0.83 9.64 -2.43
CA TYR A 19 0.04 8.95 -1.46
C TYR A 19 1.20 9.84 -1.01
N CYS A 20 1.91 10.46 -1.96
CA CYS A 20 3.02 11.37 -1.66
C CYS A 20 2.55 12.58 -0.84
N ARG A 21 1.41 13.17 -1.21
CA ARG A 21 0.81 14.30 -0.48
C ARG A 21 0.48 13.95 0.97
N ARG A 22 -0.11 12.77 1.22
CA ARG A 22 -0.54 12.34 2.56
C ARG A 22 0.63 11.91 3.45
N THR A 23 1.63 11.27 2.88
CA THR A 23 2.77 10.72 3.64
C THR A 23 3.94 11.68 3.75
N GLY A 24 3.96 12.77 2.97
CA GLY A 24 5.12 13.64 2.83
C GLY A 24 6.27 12.99 2.04
N THR A 25 6.05 11.81 1.43
CA THR A 25 7.07 11.14 0.63
C THR A 25 7.33 11.95 -0.64
N ASN A 26 8.60 12.26 -0.92
CA ASN A 26 8.97 12.86 -2.20
C ASN A 26 8.61 11.92 -3.37
N LYS A 27 8.04 12.48 -4.45
CA LYS A 27 7.56 11.70 -5.60
C LYS A 27 8.66 10.88 -6.29
N GLU A 28 9.88 11.39 -6.36
CA GLU A 28 11.03 10.65 -6.90
C GLU A 28 11.41 9.47 -5.99
N THR A 29 11.49 9.71 -4.68
CA THR A 29 11.69 8.64 -3.70
C THR A 29 10.62 7.56 -3.81
N ALA A 30 9.34 7.95 -3.92
CA ALA A 30 8.25 7.00 -4.08
C ALA A 30 8.38 6.16 -5.36
N ARG A 31 8.81 6.76 -6.49
CA ARG A 31 9.09 6.03 -7.72
C ARG A 31 10.25 5.04 -7.56
N ASN A 32 11.33 5.47 -6.91
CA ASN A 32 12.47 4.59 -6.64
C ASN A 32 12.05 3.41 -5.76
N LEU A 33 11.22 3.64 -4.74
CA LEU A 33 10.67 2.55 -3.91
C LEU A 33 9.81 1.58 -4.69
N ILE A 34 9.03 2.05 -5.67
CA ILE A 34 8.27 1.17 -6.57
C ILE A 34 9.21 0.32 -7.43
N GLU A 35 10.24 0.94 -8.01
CA GLU A 35 11.24 0.26 -8.84
C GLU A 35 12.01 -0.79 -8.04
N TYR A 36 12.35 -0.49 -6.78
CA TYR A 36 12.98 -1.43 -5.86
C TYR A 36 12.02 -2.48 -5.28
N GLY A 37 10.73 -2.46 -5.66
CA GLY A 37 9.72 -3.40 -5.17
C GLY A 37 9.32 -3.20 -3.70
N LYS A 38 9.64 -2.05 -3.10
CA LYS A 38 9.38 -1.72 -1.69
C LYS A 38 8.06 -0.97 -1.46
N LEU A 39 7.52 -0.33 -2.49
CA LEU A 39 6.19 0.30 -2.44
C LEU A 39 5.23 -0.51 -3.30
N PRO A 40 4.29 -1.27 -2.70
CA PRO A 40 3.38 -2.12 -3.46
C PRO A 40 2.42 -1.25 -4.27
N ILE A 41 2.23 -1.61 -5.54
CA ILE A 41 1.32 -0.92 -6.45
C ILE A 41 0.30 -1.89 -7.04
N LYS A 42 -0.82 -1.34 -7.51
CA LYS A 42 -1.78 -2.08 -8.32
C LYS A 42 -1.08 -2.65 -9.56
N PRO A 43 -1.25 -3.95 -9.88
CA PRO A 43 -0.67 -4.54 -11.08
C PRO A 43 -1.13 -3.81 -12.34
N LYS A 44 -0.18 -3.41 -13.18
CA LYS A 44 -0.46 -2.66 -14.43
C LYS A 44 -1.03 -3.52 -15.57
N GLY A 45 -0.98 -4.85 -15.43
CA GLY A 45 -1.44 -5.79 -16.45
C GLY A 45 -0.85 -5.47 -17.84
N LYS A 46 -1.70 -5.46 -18.87
CA LYS A 46 -1.32 -5.13 -20.26
C LYS A 46 -1.05 -3.63 -20.48
N GLN A 47 -1.46 -2.75 -19.56
CA GLN A 47 -1.32 -1.30 -19.71
C GLN A 47 -0.05 -0.77 -19.03
N LYS A 48 1.08 -0.84 -19.73
CA LYS A 48 2.38 -0.41 -19.19
C LYS A 48 2.45 1.07 -18.77
N LYS A 49 1.61 1.94 -19.38
CA LYS A 49 1.54 3.39 -19.13
C LYS A 49 0.34 3.82 -18.26
N GLY A 50 -0.31 2.88 -17.57
CA GLY A 50 -1.46 3.20 -16.71
C GLY A 50 -1.08 4.04 -15.48
N LEU A 51 -2.12 4.64 -14.86
CA LEU A 51 -2.00 5.36 -13.59
C LEU A 51 -1.32 4.47 -12.54
N VAL A 52 -0.39 5.06 -11.78
CA VAL A 52 0.27 4.38 -10.67
C VAL A 52 -0.57 4.57 -9.43
N GLU A 53 -1.06 3.47 -8.88
CA GLU A 53 -1.87 3.44 -7.68
C GLU A 53 -1.15 2.58 -6.62
N VAL A 54 -0.88 3.14 -5.46
CA VAL A 54 -0.26 2.47 -4.30
C VAL A 54 -1.30 1.58 -3.63
N ASN A 55 -0.91 0.35 -3.30
CA ASN A 55 -1.76 -0.61 -2.60
C ASN A 55 -1.64 -0.42 -1.08
N MET A 56 -2.57 0.36 -0.52
CA MET A 56 -2.63 0.66 0.92
C MET A 56 -2.98 -0.57 1.76
N ALA A 57 -3.71 -1.53 1.20
CA ALA A 57 -4.04 -2.78 1.89
C ALA A 57 -2.80 -3.64 2.12
N ALA A 58 -1.95 -3.79 1.09
CA ALA A 58 -0.68 -4.50 1.22
C ALA A 58 0.24 -3.86 2.27
N LEU A 59 0.34 -2.51 2.27
CA LEU A 59 1.12 -1.79 3.29
C LEU A 59 0.58 -2.03 4.71
N THR A 60 -0.75 -2.02 4.87
CA THR A 60 -1.39 -2.25 6.18
C THR A 60 -1.12 -3.69 6.66
N ILE A 61 -1.30 -4.68 5.78
CA ILE A 61 -1.02 -6.09 6.09
C ILE A 61 0.45 -6.27 6.45
N GLN A 62 1.37 -5.66 5.71
CA GLN A 62 2.80 -5.73 6.00
C GLN A 62 3.10 -5.18 7.41
N ALA A 63 2.64 -3.97 7.73
CA ALA A 63 2.86 -3.36 9.04
C ALA A 63 2.26 -4.20 10.19
N LEU A 64 1.08 -4.80 9.97
CA LEU A 64 0.44 -5.69 10.94
C LEU A 64 1.18 -7.02 11.08
N SER A 65 1.78 -7.54 10.01
CA SER A 65 2.57 -8.79 10.03
C SER A 65 3.91 -8.63 10.75
N GLU A 66 4.41 -7.40 10.89
CA GLU A 66 5.59 -7.08 11.68
C GLU A 66 5.31 -7.01 13.20
N CYS A 67 4.03 -7.08 13.59
CA CYS A 67 3.60 -7.09 14.99
C CYS A 67 3.41 -8.53 15.50
N ASP A 68 3.48 -8.73 16.83
CA ASP A 68 3.22 -10.03 17.49
C ASP A 68 1.71 -10.32 17.58
N ILE A 69 1.08 -10.49 16.43
CA ILE A 69 -0.35 -10.77 16.28
C ILE A 69 -0.58 -11.90 15.27
N SER A 70 -1.60 -12.73 15.52
CA SER A 70 -2.06 -13.71 14.54
C SER A 70 -3.00 -13.05 13.54
N LEU A 71 -2.49 -12.72 12.35
CA LEU A 71 -3.28 -12.15 11.27
C LEU A 71 -4.03 -13.25 10.48
N ASN A 72 -5.34 -13.08 10.30
CA ASN A 72 -6.14 -13.83 9.34
C ASN A 72 -6.73 -12.81 8.37
N ALA A 73 -6.18 -12.72 7.16
CA ALA A 73 -6.52 -11.73 6.14
C ALA A 73 -6.89 -12.41 4.82
#